data_AF-A0A817D2H9-F1
#
_entry.id   AF-A0A817D2H9-F1
#
_cell.length_a   1.000
_cell.length_b   1.000
_cell.length_c   1.000
_cell.angle_alpha   90.00
_cell.angle_beta   90.00
_cell.angle_gamma   90.00
#
_symmetry.space_group_name_H-M   'P 1'
#
loop_
_entity.id
_entity.type
_entity.pdbx_description
1 polymer ?
#
loop_
_entity_poly.entity_id
_entity_poly.type
_entity_poly.pdbx_seq_one_letter_code
_entity_poly.pdbx_strand_id
1 'polypeptide(L)'
;MYDTSINYDDTPYKFQCKAYFTGTQYSDSSKSSSNSITFILFINGRLVDCQPLTKSLQQMYTVLINKQTSPFVYLYLILDPTTLDVNIYPTKNEVRF
;
A
#
# COMPACT_ATOMS: atom_id res chain seq x y z
N MET A 1 -8.86 9.08 -16.52
CA MET A 1 -8.37 8.68 -15.19
C MET A 1 -7.54 7.42 -15.41
N TYR A 2 -6.22 7.55 -15.60
CA TYR A 2 -5.36 6.39 -15.83
C TYR A 2 -5.02 5.80 -14.47
N ASP A 3 -5.84 4.87 -14.01
CA ASP A 3 -5.51 4.03 -12.86
C ASP A 3 -4.41 3.08 -13.32
N THR A 4 -3.19 3.30 -12.83
CA THR A 4 -2.11 2.37 -13.11
C THR A 4 -2.28 1.20 -12.15
N SER A 5 -2.70 0.06 -12.69
CA SER A 5 -2.82 -1.19 -11.94
C SER A 5 -1.60 -2.07 -12.23
N ILE A 6 -0.99 -2.61 -11.18
CA ILE A 6 0.04 -3.64 -11.30
C ILE A 6 -0.56 -4.96 -10.83
N ASN A 7 -0.50 -5.97 -11.69
CA ASN A 7 -0.77 -7.35 -11.31
C ASN A 7 0.54 -8.12 -11.49
N TYR A 8 1.00 -8.76 -10.42
CA TYR A 8 2.23 -9.56 -10.43
C TYR A 8 1.94 -10.92 -9.80
N ASP A 9 2.15 -11.97 -10.58
CA ASP A 9 2.03 -13.36 -10.14
C ASP A 9 3.41 -13.99 -10.13
N ASP A 10 3.85 -14.44 -8.96
CA ASP A 10 5.15 -15.07 -8.76
C ASP A 10 4.96 -16.57 -8.51
N THR A 11 5.25 -17.37 -9.53
CA THR A 11 5.16 -18.83 -9.46
C THR A 11 6.17 -19.45 -8.48
N PRO A 12 7.46 -19.06 -8.44
CA PRO A 12 8.42 -19.65 -7.50
C PRO A 12 8.15 -19.30 -6.04
N TYR A 13 7.69 -18.07 -5.74
CA TYR A 13 7.41 -17.65 -4.36
C TYR A 13 5.93 -17.76 -3.97
N LYS A 14 5.09 -18.31 -4.86
CA LYS A 14 3.65 -18.55 -4.67
C LYS A 14 2.90 -17.33 -4.10
N PHE A 15 3.16 -16.16 -4.65
CA PHE A 15 2.45 -14.95 -4.25
C PHE A 15 1.83 -14.24 -5.43
N GLN A 16 0.67 -13.62 -5.18
CA GLN A 16 -0.01 -12.75 -6.12
C GLN A 16 -0.13 -11.37 -5.50
N CYS A 17 0.16 -10.34 -6.28
CA CYS A 17 0.12 -8.96 -5.85
C CYS A 17 -0.72 -8.16 -6.84
N LYS A 18 -1.70 -7.43 -6.32
CA LYS A 18 -2.52 -6.48 -7.06
C LYS A 18 -2.37 -5.12 -6.41
N ALA A 19 -1.82 -4.15 -7.13
CA ALA A 19 -1.65 -2.79 -6.66
C ALA A 19 -2.40 -1.82 -7.56
N TYR A 20 -3.05 -0.84 -6.95
CA TYR A 20 -3.69 0.27 -7.63
C TYR A 20 -3.18 1.56 -7.01
N PHE A 21 -2.82 2.53 -7.85
CA PHE A 21 -2.35 3.81 -7.40
C PHE A 21 -2.95 4.93 -8.24
N THR A 22 -3.29 6.03 -7.57
CA THR A 22 -3.75 7.23 -8.25
C THR A 22 -2.61 7.84 -9.05
N GLY A 23 -2.89 8.21 -10.30
CA GLY A 23 -1.97 9.03 -11.08
C GLY A 23 -1.69 10.38 -10.42
N THR A 24 -0.55 10.98 -10.77
CA THR A 24 -0.01 12.25 -10.23
C THR A 24 -0.86 13.49 -10.51
N GLN A 25 -2.05 13.33 -11.10
CA GLN A 25 -2.97 14.41 -11.45
C GLN A 25 -4.14 14.54 -10.46
N TYR A 26 -4.17 13.74 -9.39
CA TYR A 26 -5.20 13.86 -8.36
C TYR A 26 -4.82 14.95 -7.35
N SER A 27 -5.15 16.20 -7.69
CA SER A 27 -5.08 17.35 -6.78
C SER A 27 -6.41 17.55 -6.08
N ASP A 28 -6.58 16.93 -4.92
CA ASP A 28 -7.71 17.27 -4.05
C ASP A 28 -7.47 18.65 -3.42
N SER A 29 -8.04 19.67 -4.04
CA SER A 29 -7.96 21.06 -3.59
C SER A 29 -8.52 21.31 -2.18
N SER A 30 -9.27 20.34 -1.61
CA SER A 30 -9.84 20.44 -0.27
C SER A 30 -8.89 19.97 0.84
N LYS A 31 -7.82 19.23 0.50
CA LYS A 31 -6.80 18.81 1.47
C LYS A 31 -5.63 19.80 1.46
N SER A 32 -5.65 20.71 2.43
CA SER A 32 -4.55 21.63 2.71
C SER A 32 -3.23 20.89 2.89
N SER A 33 -2.30 21.07 1.94
CA SER A 33 -0.82 21.06 2.09
C SER A 33 -0.15 19.93 2.89
N SER A 34 -0.85 18.87 3.24
CA SER A 34 -0.34 17.77 4.04
C SER A 34 0.05 16.66 3.08
N ASN A 35 1.33 16.28 3.08
CA ASN A 35 1.90 15.12 2.37
C ASN A 35 1.36 13.78 2.92
N SER A 36 0.06 13.72 3.17
CA SER A 36 -0.65 12.57 3.70
C SER A 36 -0.94 11.62 2.55
N ILE A 37 -0.25 10.48 2.56
CA ILE A 37 -0.61 9.34 1.72
C ILE A 37 -1.79 8.62 2.34
N THR A 38 -2.74 8.20 1.52
CA THR A 38 -3.73 7.20 1.94
C THR A 38 -3.25 5.85 1.43
N PHE A 39 -2.85 4.97 2.35
CA PHE A 39 -2.39 3.63 2.01
C PHE A 39 -3.30 2.57 2.63
N ILE A 40 -3.78 1.66 1.79
CA ILE A 40 -4.63 0.53 2.20
C ILE A 40 -3.93 -0.76 1.79
N LEU A 41 -3.68 -1.63 2.78
CA LEU A 41 -3.02 -2.91 2.57
C LEU A 41 -3.94 -4.05 3.00
N PHE A 42 -4.16 -4.97 2.08
CA PHE A 42 -4.81 -6.24 2.33
C PHE A 42 -3.82 -7.38 2.11
N ILE A 43 -3.77 -8.30 3.07
CA ILE A 43 -2.99 -9.54 2.97
C ILE A 43 -3.94 -10.71 3.23
N ASN A 44 -4.05 -11.62 2.27
CA ASN A 44 -4.94 -12.79 2.36
C ASN A 44 -6.37 -12.44 2.77
N GLY A 45 -6.88 -11.29 2.27
CA GLY A 45 -8.24 -10.80 2.58
C GLY A 45 -8.39 -10.09 3.92
N ARG A 46 -7.34 -9.97 4.74
CA ARG A 46 -7.35 -9.18 5.99
C ARG A 46 -6.79 -7.79 5.74
N LEU A 47 -7.45 -6.77 6.30
CA LEU A 47 -6.88 -5.42 6.36
C LEU A 47 -5.71 -5.44 7.34
N VAL A 48 -4.53 -5.04 6.88
CA VAL A 48 -3.30 -4.98 7.67
C VAL A 48 -2.81 -3.54 7.67
N ASP A 49 -2.59 -2.97 8.85
CA ASP A 49 -1.86 -1.70 8.94
C ASP A 49 -0.36 -2.00 9.06
N CYS A 50 0.43 -1.35 8.20
CA CYS A 50 1.87 -1.51 8.18
C CYS A 50 2.55 -0.14 8.15
N GLN A 51 2.81 0.39 9.35
CA GLN A 51 3.45 1.69 9.55
C GLN A 51 4.80 1.84 8.82
N PRO A 52 5.72 0.85 8.81
CA PRO A 52 6.96 0.95 8.05
C PRO A 52 6.71 1.14 6.55
N LEU A 53 5.78 0.37 5.98
CA LEU A 53 5.50 0.41 4.55
C LEU A 53 4.81 1.72 4.14
N THR A 54 3.89 2.21 4.96
CA THR A 54 3.28 3.55 4.80
C THR A 54 4.35 4.64 4.76
N LYS A 55 5.32 4.62 5.68
CA LYS A 55 6.41 5.61 5.73
C LYS A 55 7.33 5.52 4.51
N SER A 56 7.70 4.30 4.10
CA SER A 56 8.50 4.10 2.89
C SER A 56 7.79 4.62 1.64
N LEU A 57 6.49 4.40 1.52
CA LEU A 57 5.70 4.97 0.43
C LEU A 57 5.70 6.51 0.49
N GLN A 58 5.46 7.13 1.67
CA GLN A 58 5.53 8.59 1.82
C GLN A 58 6.88 9.15 1.35
N GLN A 59 7.99 8.50 1.69
CA GLN A 59 9.33 8.91 1.27
C GLN A 59 9.51 8.81 -0.24
N MET A 60 9.12 7.69 -0.86
CA MET A 60 9.21 7.53 -2.31
C MET A 60 8.35 8.55 -3.06
N TYR A 61 7.13 8.78 -2.60
CA TYR A 61 6.23 9.76 -3.21
C TYR A 61 6.70 11.21 -3.05
N THR A 62 7.38 11.54 -1.94
CA THR A 62 7.99 12.86 -1.75
C THR A 62 9.04 13.17 -2.82
N VAL A 63 9.73 12.15 -3.34
CA VAL A 63 10.73 12.29 -4.41
C VAL A 63 10.06 12.34 -5.79
N LEU A 64 8.97 11.59 -5.98
CA LEU A 64 8.34 11.39 -7.29
C LEU A 64 7.26 12.42 -7.65
N ILE A 65 6.60 13.05 -6.68
CA ILE A 65 5.46 13.94 -6.94
C ILE A 65 5.72 15.38 -6.46
N ASN A 66 5.39 16.36 -7.30
CA ASN A 66 5.32 17.75 -6.94
C ASN A 66 4.27 17.97 -5.83
N LYS A 67 4.63 18.72 -4.78
CA LYS A 67 4.01 18.92 -3.44
C LYS A 67 2.47 19.11 -3.30
N GLN A 68 1.67 19.01 -4.37
CA GLN A 68 0.27 19.40 -4.39
C GLN A 68 -0.71 18.24 -4.64
N THR A 69 -0.31 16.99 -4.36
CA THR A 69 -1.21 15.84 -4.48
C THR A 69 -1.12 14.92 -3.28
N SER A 70 -2.26 14.38 -2.86
CA SER A 70 -2.36 13.32 -1.85
C SER A 70 -2.52 11.98 -2.58
N PRO A 71 -1.46 11.15 -2.67
CA PRO A 71 -1.56 9.88 -3.37
C PRO A 71 -2.44 8.90 -2.58
N PHE A 72 -3.24 8.12 -3.31
CA PHE A 72 -3.96 6.98 -2.79
C PHE A 72 -3.37 5.70 -3.39
N VAL A 73 -3.03 4.77 -2.51
CA VAL A 73 -2.41 3.49 -2.85
C VAL A 73 -3.19 2.37 -2.20
N TYR A 74 -3.60 1.42 -3.01
CA TYR A 74 -4.23 0.18 -2.58
C TYR A 74 -3.34 -0.98 -2.97
N LEU A 75 -3.01 -1.85 -2.02
CA LEU A 75 -2.21 -3.04 -2.22
C LEU A 75 -2.95 -4.26 -1.68
N TYR A 76 -3.07 -5.28 -2.52
CA TYR A 76 -3.69 -6.56 -2.18
C TYR A 76 -2.72 -7.69 -2.48
N LEU A 77 -2.30 -8.38 -1.43
CA LEU A 77 -1.36 -9.49 -1.47
C LEU A 77 -2.09 -10.79 -1.14
N ILE A 78 -1.91 -11.79 -2.00
CA ILE A 78 -2.22 -13.20 -1.71
C ILE A 78 -0.88 -13.90 -1.54
N LEU A 79 -0.68 -14.53 -0.39
CA LEU A 79 0.54 -15.22 0.01
C LEU A 79 0.16 -16.58 0.59
N ASP A 80 1.01 -17.59 0.42
CA ASP A 80 0.83 -18.89 1.08
C ASP A 80 0.83 -18.69 2.61
N PRO A 81 -0.18 -19.14 3.37
CA PRO A 81 -0.23 -18.97 4.82
C PRO A 81 0.92 -19.66 5.55
N THR A 82 1.63 -20.59 4.90
CA THR A 82 2.81 -21.25 5.47
C THR A 82 4.06 -20.36 5.48
N THR A 83 4.13 -19.35 4.62
CA THR A 83 5.28 -18.42 4.54
C THR A 83 5.06 -17.14 5.34
N LEU A 84 3.84 -16.92 5.83
CA LEU A 84 3.45 -15.72 6.56
C LEU A 84 3.22 -16.10 8.03
N ASP A 85 4.07 -15.60 8.93
CA ASP A 85 3.84 -15.72 10.36
C ASP A 85 2.70 -14.78 10.76
N VAL A 86 1.47 -15.26 10.55
CA VAL A 86 0.22 -14.58 10.93
C VAL A 86 -0.01 -14.70 12.44
N ASN A 87 1.04 -14.53 13.25
CA ASN A 87 0.91 -14.23 14.69
C ASN A 87 0.38 -12.79 14.85
N ILE A 88 -0.78 -12.54 14.25
CA ILE A 88 -1.66 -11.42 14.52
C ILE A 88 -2.27 -11.73 15.88
N TYR A 89 -1.58 -11.32 16.93
CA TYR A 89 -2.17 -11.29 18.27
C TYR A 89 -3.48 -10.49 18.18
N PRO A 90 -4.61 -10.98 18.69
CA PRO A 90 -5.93 -10.34 18.56
C PRO A 90 -6.01 -8.93 19.20
N THR A 91 -4.93 -8.46 19.82
CA THR A 91 -4.84 -7.20 20.54
C THR A 91 -3.72 -6.27 20.05
N LYS A 92 -2.87 -6.63 19.08
CA LYS A 92 -1.84 -5.71 18.54
C LYS A 92 -1.63 -5.90 17.03
N ASN A 93 -2.20 -4.98 16.26
CA ASN A 93 -2.05 -4.83 14.81
C ASN A 93 -0.66 -4.25 14.46
N GLU A 94 0.42 -5.02 14.61
CA GLU A 94 1.71 -4.68 14.00
C GLU A 94 2.33 -5.93 13.37
N VAL A 95 2.48 -5.92 12.04
CA VAL A 95 3.28 -6.91 11.31
C VAL A 95 4.70 -6.35 11.22
N ARG A 96 5.68 -7.10 11.75
CA ARG A 96 7.10 -6.87 11.50
C ARG A 96 7.54 -7.82 10.39
N PHE A 97 8.17 -7.26 9.37
CA PHE A 97 8.87 -8.02 8.32
C PHE A 97 10.24 -8.45 8.81
#